data_AF-A0A1H6VC29-F1
#
_entry.id   AF-A0A1H6VC29-F1
#
_cell.length_a   1.000
_cell.length_b   1.000
_cell.length_c   1.000
_cell.angle_alpha   90.00
_cell.angle_beta   90.00
_cell.angle_gamma   90.00
#
_symmetry.space_group_name_H-M   'P 1'
#
loop_
_entity.id
_entity.type
_entity.pdbx_description
1 polymer ?
#
loop_
_entity_poly.entity_id
_entity_poly.type
_entity_poly.pdbx_seq_one_letter_code
_entity_poly.pdbx_strand_id
1 'polypeptide(L)'
;MSAALQMLSGIGHMPAFLMDTRSAKVNPLCYALAMAWALKEHGTAAAVRATARRVASDVFRPHQPKVKRLAKELDDDAVMKHATQVVDDVCEVLGILPGVPFPVKKPEPVELVEPPRCHLKPMRLAGYHKHRHWKCQHCSHTKTLNWQEP
;
A
#
# COMPACT_ATOMS: atom_id res chain seq x y z
N MET A 1 -25.58 -21.77 -2.38
CA MET A 1 -25.14 -20.70 -3.30
C MET A 1 -25.48 -19.38 -2.62
N SER A 2 -24.48 -18.72 -2.04
CA SER A 2 -24.71 -17.64 -1.07
C SER A 2 -24.83 -16.28 -1.74
N ALA A 3 -25.76 -15.46 -1.24
CA ALA A 3 -26.15 -14.13 -1.73
C ALA A 3 -25.03 -13.08 -1.84
N ALA A 4 -23.79 -13.43 -1.46
CA ALA A 4 -22.60 -12.62 -1.65
C ALA A 4 -22.18 -12.47 -3.13
N LEU A 5 -22.71 -13.30 -4.03
CA LEU A 5 -22.45 -13.23 -5.48
C LEU A 5 -23.37 -12.27 -6.25
N GLN A 6 -24.43 -11.73 -5.62
CA GLN A 6 -25.43 -10.92 -6.32
C GLN A 6 -25.24 -9.39 -6.21
N MET A 7 -24.18 -8.90 -5.57
CA MET A 7 -23.87 -7.46 -5.53
C MET A 7 -22.82 -7.00 -6.55
N LEU A 8 -22.54 -7.82 -7.57
CA LEU A 8 -21.61 -7.51 -8.68
C LEU A 8 -22.35 -6.95 -9.90
N SER A 9 -23.21 -5.95 -9.72
CA SER A 9 -23.81 -5.18 -10.82
C SER A 9 -23.43 -3.71 -10.68
N GLY A 10 -22.27 -3.35 -11.22
CA GLY A 10 -21.85 -1.96 -11.35
C GLY A 10 -20.34 -1.76 -11.47
N ILE A 11 -19.86 -1.70 -12.71
CA ILE A 11 -18.59 -1.08 -13.14
C ILE A 11 -17.31 -1.86 -12.82
N GLY A 12 -16.75 -2.49 -13.86
CA GLY A 12 -15.36 -2.99 -13.90
C GLY A 12 -15.13 -4.30 -13.15
N HIS A 13 -14.82 -5.37 -13.87
CA HIS A 13 -14.37 -6.63 -13.26
C HIS A 13 -13.04 -6.38 -12.53
N MET A 14 -13.07 -6.14 -11.22
CA MET A 14 -11.83 -6.04 -10.45
C MET A 14 -11.14 -7.42 -10.49
N PRO A 15 -9.92 -7.49 -11.04
CA PRO A 15 -9.30 -8.77 -11.36
C PRO A 15 -9.02 -9.56 -10.09
N ALA A 16 -9.23 -10.87 -10.16
CA ALA A 16 -9.21 -11.78 -9.01
C ALA A 16 -7.88 -11.77 -8.21
N PHE A 17 -6.80 -11.19 -8.75
CA PHE A 17 -5.57 -11.00 -7.99
C PHE A 17 -5.71 -9.94 -6.90
N LEU A 18 -6.55 -8.91 -7.06
CA LEU A 18 -6.73 -7.84 -6.07
C LEU A 18 -7.67 -8.19 -4.91
N MET A 19 -8.36 -9.34 -4.98
CA MET A 19 -9.52 -9.62 -4.13
C MET A 19 -9.22 -10.27 -2.76
N ASP A 20 -7.98 -10.66 -2.46
CA ASP A 20 -7.67 -11.26 -1.14
C ASP A 20 -6.22 -11.02 -0.69
N THR A 21 -6.05 -10.06 0.21
CA THR A 21 -4.75 -9.67 0.81
C THR A 21 -4.44 -10.38 2.12
N ARG A 22 -5.35 -11.22 2.65
CA ARG A 22 -5.16 -11.83 3.98
C ARG A 22 -4.25 -13.06 3.98
N SER A 23 -3.99 -13.67 2.82
CA SER A 23 -3.21 -14.91 2.72
C SER A 23 -1.95 -14.83 1.83
N ALA A 24 -1.66 -13.67 1.24
CA ALA A 24 -0.49 -13.48 0.39
C ALA A 24 0.64 -12.77 1.16
N LYS A 25 1.88 -13.28 1.08
CA LYS A 25 3.07 -12.59 1.62
C LYS A 25 3.46 -11.39 0.76
N VAL A 26 3.18 -11.46 -0.55
CA VAL A 26 3.39 -10.38 -1.51
C VAL A 26 2.03 -9.90 -1.99
N ASN A 27 1.73 -8.63 -1.72
CA ASN A 27 0.55 -7.95 -2.25
C ASN A 27 0.58 -8.06 -3.79
N PRO A 28 -0.54 -8.38 -4.45
CA PRO A 28 -0.64 -8.43 -5.90
C PRO A 28 -0.12 -7.16 -6.62
N LEU A 29 -0.22 -5.99 -5.98
CA LEU A 29 0.38 -4.75 -6.47
C LEU A 29 1.91 -4.79 -6.50
N CYS A 30 2.53 -5.46 -5.52
CA CYS A 30 3.98 -5.66 -5.49
C CYS A 30 4.45 -6.60 -6.61
N TYR A 31 3.62 -7.57 -7.03
CA TYR A 31 3.90 -8.40 -8.20
C TYR A 31 3.88 -7.59 -9.49
N ALA A 32 2.84 -6.78 -9.71
CA ALA A 32 2.77 -5.90 -10.87
C ALA A 32 3.92 -4.88 -10.88
N LEU A 33 4.28 -4.31 -9.73
CA LEU A 33 5.44 -3.44 -9.59
C LEU A 33 6.76 -4.14 -9.96
N ALA A 34 6.96 -5.38 -9.52
CA ALA A 34 8.15 -6.16 -9.86
C ALA A 34 8.23 -6.45 -11.37
N MET A 35 7.09 -6.71 -12.01
CA MET A 35 7.02 -6.87 -13.47
C MET A 35 7.28 -5.57 -14.21
N ALA A 36 6.67 -4.46 -13.78
CA ALA A 36 6.94 -3.13 -14.34
C ALA A 36 8.42 -2.75 -14.22
N TRP A 37 9.05 -3.05 -13.09
CA TRP A 37 10.48 -2.81 -12.89
C TRP A 37 11.34 -3.68 -13.81
N ALA A 38 11.04 -4.98 -13.93
CA ALA A 38 11.78 -5.88 -14.82
C ALA A 38 11.67 -5.46 -16.30
N LEU A 39 10.48 -5.00 -16.72
CA LEU A 39 10.26 -4.45 -18.06
C LEU A 39 11.04 -3.16 -18.29
N LYS A 40 11.00 -2.23 -17.33
CA LYS A 40 11.65 -0.92 -17.44
C LYS A 40 13.18 -1.01 -17.42
N GLU A 41 13.74 -1.81 -16.51
CA GLU A 41 15.19 -1.86 -16.29
C GLU A 41 15.90 -2.81 -17.25
N HIS A 42 15.31 -3.98 -17.52
CA HIS A 42 15.99 -5.04 -18.28
C HIS A 42 15.38 -5.27 -19.66
N GLY A 43 14.08 -5.04 -19.86
CA GLY A 43 13.41 -5.20 -21.16
C GLY A 43 13.52 -6.58 -21.79
N THR A 44 13.93 -7.61 -21.05
CA THR A 44 14.20 -8.96 -21.58
C THR A 44 13.29 -10.02 -20.95
N ALA A 45 12.85 -10.98 -21.77
CA ALA A 45 12.04 -12.11 -21.30
C ALA A 45 12.77 -12.95 -20.23
N ALA A 46 14.10 -13.06 -20.33
CA ALA A 46 14.92 -13.75 -19.32
C ALA A 46 14.80 -13.10 -17.92
N ALA A 47 14.83 -11.77 -17.86
CA ALA A 47 14.66 -11.03 -16.61
C ALA A 47 13.23 -11.19 -16.06
N VAL A 48 12.21 -11.10 -16.92
CA VAL A 48 10.81 -11.35 -16.52
C VAL A 48 10.63 -12.75 -15.93
N ARG A 49 11.19 -13.78 -16.57
CA ARG A 49 11.16 -15.15 -16.02
C ARG A 49 11.90 -15.27 -14.69
N ALA A 50 13.06 -14.61 -14.55
CA ALA A 50 13.82 -14.61 -13.31
C ALA A 50 13.03 -13.95 -12.17
N THR A 51 12.37 -12.82 -12.44
CA THR A 51 11.46 -12.15 -11.51
C THR A 51 10.28 -13.06 -11.16
N ALA A 52 9.63 -13.68 -12.16
CA ALA A 52 8.54 -14.64 -11.96
C ALA A 52 8.95 -15.81 -11.05
N ARG A 53 10.15 -16.38 -11.24
CA ARG A 53 10.68 -17.45 -10.36
C ARG A 53 10.82 -17.01 -8.90
N ARG A 54 11.30 -15.78 -8.67
CA ARG A 54 11.51 -15.23 -7.32
C ARG A 54 10.20 -14.95 -6.59
N VAL A 55 9.17 -14.48 -7.30
CA VAL A 55 7.89 -14.08 -6.69
C VAL A 55 6.85 -15.20 -6.69
N ALA A 56 7.05 -16.30 -7.43
CA ALA A 56 6.09 -17.37 -7.63
C ALA A 56 5.59 -18.05 -6.34
N SER A 57 6.38 -18.07 -5.26
CA SER A 57 5.97 -18.62 -3.96
C SER A 57 5.15 -17.65 -3.12
N ASP A 58 5.33 -16.36 -3.36
CA ASP A 58 4.87 -15.30 -2.44
C ASP A 58 3.61 -14.60 -2.95
N VAL A 59 3.31 -14.71 -4.25
CA VAL A 59 2.03 -14.29 -4.84
C VAL A 59 0.86 -15.11 -4.30
N PHE A 60 -0.32 -14.51 -4.39
CA PHE A 60 -1.59 -15.11 -3.96
C PHE A 60 -1.80 -16.51 -4.56
N ARG A 61 -2.20 -17.48 -3.70
CA ARG A 61 -2.21 -18.92 -4.01
C ARG A 61 -2.88 -19.28 -5.35
N PRO A 62 -4.07 -18.77 -5.69
CA PRO A 62 -4.72 -19.02 -6.98
C PRO A 62 -3.90 -18.63 -8.22
N HIS A 63 -3.01 -17.65 -8.11
CA HIS A 63 -2.18 -17.16 -9.23
C HIS A 63 -0.82 -17.85 -9.33
N GLN A 64 -0.37 -18.54 -8.27
CA GLN A 64 0.91 -19.25 -8.27
C GLN A 64 1.08 -20.21 -9.46
N PRO A 65 0.09 -21.01 -9.90
CA PRO A 65 0.25 -21.88 -11.05
C PRO A 65 0.53 -21.11 -12.34
N LYS A 66 -0.12 -19.97 -12.53
CA LYS A 66 0.04 -19.10 -13.71
C LYS A 66 1.44 -18.46 -13.72
N VAL A 67 1.90 -17.93 -12.58
CA VAL A 67 3.24 -17.33 -12.46
C VAL A 67 4.35 -18.39 -12.58
N LYS A 68 4.16 -19.59 -12.01
CA LYS A 68 5.09 -20.71 -12.18
C LYS A 68 5.15 -21.21 -13.63
N ARG A 69 4.06 -21.12 -14.38
CA ARG A 69 4.04 -21.41 -15.81
C ARG A 69 4.83 -20.36 -16.59
N LEU A 70 4.56 -19.07 -16.34
CA LEU A 70 5.30 -17.96 -16.95
C LEU A 70 6.82 -18.09 -16.72
N ALA A 71 7.23 -18.47 -15.52
CA ALA A 71 8.63 -18.68 -15.16
C ALA A 71 9.36 -19.76 -15.99
N LYS A 72 8.61 -20.66 -16.63
CA LYS A 72 9.09 -21.77 -17.46
C LYS A 72 8.73 -21.61 -18.94
N GLU A 73 8.00 -20.56 -19.30
CA GLU A 73 7.52 -20.34 -20.65
C GLU A 73 8.70 -20.17 -21.60
N LEU A 74 8.69 -20.85 -22.76
CA LEU A 74 9.82 -20.84 -23.71
C LEU A 74 9.68 -19.72 -24.73
N ASP A 75 8.44 -19.33 -25.04
CA ASP A 75 8.16 -18.23 -25.96
C ASP A 75 8.43 -16.88 -25.29
N ASP A 76 9.42 -16.15 -25.81
CA ASP A 76 9.81 -14.83 -25.33
C ASP A 76 8.71 -13.79 -25.55
N ASP A 77 8.00 -13.85 -26.68
CA ASP A 77 6.94 -12.89 -27.01
C ASP A 77 5.74 -13.06 -26.08
N ALA A 78 5.36 -14.30 -25.80
CA ALA A 78 4.30 -14.60 -24.83
C ALA A 78 4.65 -14.11 -23.41
N VAL A 79 5.91 -14.24 -22.99
CA VAL A 79 6.38 -13.77 -21.68
C VAL A 79 6.27 -12.25 -21.58
N MET A 80 6.77 -11.54 -22.60
CA MET A 80 6.73 -10.07 -22.63
C MET A 80 5.29 -9.56 -22.68
N LYS A 81 4.46 -10.15 -23.55
CA LYS A 81 3.02 -9.82 -23.64
C LYS A 81 2.31 -10.01 -22.31
N HIS A 82 2.59 -11.10 -21.60
CA HIS A 82 1.98 -11.35 -20.30
C HIS A 82 2.42 -10.34 -19.24
N ALA A 83 3.71 -10.01 -19.20
CA ALA A 83 4.23 -9.03 -18.25
C ALA A 83 3.63 -7.64 -18.49
N THR A 84 3.52 -7.20 -19.74
CA THR A 84 2.90 -5.93 -20.10
C THR A 84 1.42 -5.91 -19.73
N GLN A 85 0.67 -6.99 -20.05
CA GLN A 85 -0.75 -7.09 -19.71
C GLN A 85 -0.99 -6.95 -18.21
N VAL A 86 -0.16 -7.57 -17.36
CA VAL A 86 -0.29 -7.45 -15.90
C VAL A 86 -0.14 -6.01 -15.43
N VAL A 87 0.79 -5.26 -16.04
CA VAL A 87 1.01 -3.85 -15.69
C VAL A 87 -0.15 -2.99 -16.17
N ASP A 88 -0.59 -3.20 -17.42
CA ASP A 88 -1.70 -2.47 -18.01
C ASP A 88 -3.01 -2.68 -17.24
N ASP A 89 -3.33 -3.94 -16.88
CA ASP A 89 -4.51 -4.28 -16.07
C ASP A 89 -4.50 -3.54 -14.72
N VAL A 90 -3.34 -3.44 -14.07
CA VAL A 90 -3.20 -2.73 -12.79
C VAL A 90 -3.32 -1.23 -12.98
N CYS A 91 -2.69 -0.67 -14.01
CA CYS A 91 -2.79 0.74 -14.34
C CYS A 91 -4.25 1.13 -14.64
N GLU A 92 -4.98 0.31 -15.41
CA GLU A 92 -6.40 0.52 -15.70
C GLU A 92 -7.24 0.52 -14.43
N VAL A 93 -7.10 -0.51 -13.59
CA VAL A 93 -7.88 -0.64 -12.34
C VAL A 93 -7.59 0.49 -11.36
N LEU A 94 -6.34 0.97 -11.28
CA LEU A 94 -5.95 2.06 -10.40
C LEU A 94 -6.17 3.46 -11.01
N GLY A 95 -6.63 3.54 -12.26
CA GLY A 95 -6.78 4.80 -12.98
C GLY A 95 -5.46 5.55 -13.18
N ILE A 96 -4.35 4.83 -13.27
CA ILE A 96 -3.02 5.40 -13.51
C ILE A 96 -2.87 5.63 -15.02
N LEU A 97 -2.89 6.90 -15.42
CA LEU A 97 -2.80 7.30 -16.81
C LEU A 97 -1.38 7.75 -17.18
N PRO A 98 -0.91 7.48 -18.42
CA PRO A 98 0.37 7.98 -18.90
C PRO A 98 0.44 9.51 -18.84
N GLY A 99 1.55 10.05 -18.33
CA GLY A 99 1.79 11.50 -18.28
C GLY A 99 1.04 12.26 -17.18
N VAL A 100 0.14 11.62 -16.44
CA VAL A 100 -0.53 12.22 -15.29
C VAL A 100 0.36 12.06 -14.06
N PRO A 101 0.75 13.15 -13.37
CA PRO A 101 1.56 13.04 -12.17
C PRO A 101 0.76 12.41 -11.03
N PHE A 102 1.42 11.58 -10.22
CA PHE A 102 0.82 11.03 -9.02
C PHE A 102 0.53 12.17 -8.02
N PRO A 103 -0.65 12.21 -7.39
CA PRO A 103 -0.97 13.23 -6.40
C PRO A 103 -0.11 13.03 -5.16
N VAL A 104 0.93 13.84 -5.00
CA VAL A 104 1.69 13.92 -3.75
C VAL A 104 0.83 14.72 -2.77
N LYS A 105 0.12 14.03 -1.87
CA LYS A 105 -0.48 14.70 -0.72
C LYS A 105 0.66 15.29 0.10
N LYS A 106 0.80 16.62 0.06
CA LYS A 106 1.63 17.30 1.05
C LYS A 106 1.03 16.97 2.42
N PRO A 107 1.84 16.54 3.40
CA PRO A 107 1.33 16.39 4.75
C PRO A 107 0.70 17.74 5.14
N GLU A 108 -0.55 17.69 5.62
CA GLU A 108 -1.16 18.88 6.19
C GLU A 108 -0.23 19.41 7.29
N PRO A 109 -0.04 20.74 7.40
CA PRO A 109 0.76 21.30 8.46
C PRO A 109 0.20 20.80 9.80
N VAL A 110 0.98 20.03 10.55
CA VAL A 110 0.60 19.69 11.93
C VAL A 110 0.67 21.00 12.71
N GLU A 111 -0.48 21.53 13.12
CA GLU A 111 -0.51 22.68 14.01
C GLU A 111 0.19 22.30 15.32
N LEU A 112 1.30 22.98 15.59
CA LEU A 112 2.04 22.84 16.84
C LEU A 112 1.25 23.54 17.95
N VAL A 113 0.45 22.78 18.68
CA VAL A 113 -0.21 23.26 19.89
C VAL A 113 0.86 23.52 20.96
N GLU A 114 1.07 24.79 21.31
CA GLU A 114 2.01 25.14 22.38
C GLU A 114 1.54 24.57 23.73
N PRO A 115 2.46 24.03 24.57
CA PRO A 115 2.10 23.55 25.90
C PRO A 115 1.55 24.71 26.75
N PRO A 116 0.52 24.46 27.58
CA PRO A 116 0.00 25.48 28.47
C PRO A 116 1.07 25.96 29.44
N ARG A 117 0.98 27.23 29.82
CA ARG A 117 1.95 27.87 30.70
C ARG A 117 1.47 27.91 32.15
N CYS A 118 2.42 27.79 33.07
CA CYS A 118 2.26 28.04 34.50
C CYS A 118 3.52 28.77 34.99
N HIS A 119 3.38 29.84 35.78
CA HIS A 119 4.50 30.72 36.18
C HIS A 119 5.35 31.18 34.98
N LEU A 120 4.69 31.58 33.88
CA LEU A 120 5.33 32.04 32.64
C LEU A 120 6.22 31.00 31.93
N LYS A 121 6.28 29.76 32.41
CA LYS A 121 7.05 28.67 31.80
C LYS A 121 6.11 27.60 31.21
N PRO A 122 6.53 26.92 30.13
CA PRO A 122 5.78 25.80 29.57
C PRO A 122 5.70 24.64 30.57
N MET A 123 4.51 24.09 30.74
CA MET A 123 4.30 22.88 31.53
C MET A 123 4.89 21.67 30.80
N ARG A 124 5.30 20.62 31.53
CA ARG A 124 5.80 19.37 30.94
C ARG A 124 4.69 18.35 30.84
N LEU A 125 4.76 17.50 29.82
CA LEU A 125 3.88 16.35 29.72
C LEU A 125 4.31 15.29 30.76
N ALA A 126 3.37 14.85 31.59
CA ALA A 126 3.56 13.83 32.61
C ALA A 126 2.43 12.80 32.55
N GLY A 127 2.60 11.66 33.22
CA GLY A 127 1.64 10.55 33.21
C GLY A 127 1.84 9.57 32.04
N TYR A 128 1.10 8.46 32.07
CA TYR A 128 1.24 7.33 31.14
C TYR A 128 -0.06 7.09 30.37
N HIS A 129 0.06 6.81 29.07
CA HIS A 129 -1.06 6.55 28.14
C HIS A 129 -2.27 7.48 28.32
N LYS A 130 -3.38 6.95 28.84
CA LYS A 130 -4.69 7.62 28.98
C LYS A 130 -4.72 8.63 30.14
N HIS A 131 -3.70 8.67 30.98
CA HIS A 131 -3.59 9.58 32.12
C HIS A 131 -2.54 10.68 31.89
N ARG A 132 -2.17 10.94 30.64
CA ARG A 132 -1.25 12.02 30.30
C ARG A 132 -1.89 13.38 30.64
N HIS A 133 -1.11 14.24 31.26
CA HIS A 133 -1.52 15.58 31.69
C HIS A 133 -0.32 16.53 31.66
N TRP A 134 -0.59 17.82 31.57
CA TRP A 134 0.42 18.86 31.75
C TRP A 134 0.69 19.04 33.23
N LYS A 135 1.96 19.04 33.63
CA LYS A 135 2.41 19.26 35.00
C LYS A 135 3.37 20.44 35.08
N CYS A 136 3.13 21.35 36.02
CA CYS A 136 4.07 22.43 36.31
C CYS A 136 5.35 21.86 36.97
N GLN A 137 6.50 22.43 36.62
CA GLN A 137 7.79 22.05 37.24
C GLN A 137 8.02 22.71 38.60
N HIS A 138 7.25 23.76 38.92
CA HIS A 138 7.49 24.63 40.08
C HIS A 138 6.37 24.59 41.13
N CYS A 139 5.21 24.02 40.79
CA CYS A 139 4.09 23.87 41.72
C CYS A 139 3.30 22.58 41.43
N SER A 140 2.31 22.28 42.25
CA SER A 140 1.44 21.10 42.12
C SER A 140 0.37 21.21 41.03
N HIS A 141 0.31 22.33 40.29
CA HIS A 141 -0.71 22.57 39.27
C HIS A 141 -0.57 21.59 38.09
N THR A 142 -1.69 20.97 37.72
CA THR A 142 -1.82 20.12 36.54
C THR A 142 -2.96 20.58 35.64
N LYS A 143 -2.84 20.35 34.32
CA LYS A 143 -3.92 20.58 33.35
C LYS A 143 -4.13 19.33 32.51
N THR A 144 -5.37 19.04 32.15
CA THR A 144 -5.72 17.89 31.31
C THR A 144 -5.19 18.10 29.89
N LEU A 145 -4.94 16.99 29.21
CA LEU A 145 -4.53 16.97 27.82
C LEU A 145 -5.81 16.84 26.97
N ASN A 146 -6.37 17.96 26.54
CA ASN A 146 -7.55 17.96 25.67
C ASN A 146 -7.09 17.68 24.24
N TRP A 147 -7.13 16.40 23.82
CA TRP A 147 -6.87 15.99 22.43
C TRP A 147 -8.07 16.24 21.49
N GLN A 148 -9.16 16.83 21.99
CA GLN A 148 -10.48 16.78 21.37
C GLN A 148 -11.15 18.15 21.19
N GLU A 149 -10.41 19.25 21.19
CA GLU A 149 -10.95 20.52 20.68
C GLU A 149 -10.32 20.82 19.32
N PRO A 150 -11.13 21.12 18.30
CA PRO A 150 -10.71 21.28 16.90
C PRO A 150 -9.76 22.45 16.69
#